data_AF-A0A9X3MYR7-F1
#
_entry.id   AF-A0A9X3MYR7-F1
#
_cell.length_a   1.000
_cell.length_b   1.000
_cell.length_c   1.000
_cell.angle_alpha   90.00
_cell.angle_beta   90.00
_cell.angle_gamma   90.00
#
_symmetry.space_group_name_H-M   'P 1'
#
loop_
_entity.id
_entity.type
_entity.pdbx_description
1 polymer ?
#
loop_
_entity_poly.entity_id
_entity_poly.type
_entity_poly.pdbx_seq_one_letter_code
_entity_poly.pdbx_strand_id
1 'polypeptide(L)'
;MTTDGVTIGTVDKVLDNAREHIFDGIVVKTDTGRRFVDAPEVARISLRQVNLTIDFAQASQLPEYSGTLGSVDTKVRRSGRRWWRRLFR
;
A
#
# COMPACT_ATOMS: atom_id res chain seq x y z
N MET A 1 -4.18 -10.28 -2.42
CA MET A 1 -5.40 -10.46 -3.20
C MET A 1 -6.20 -9.17 -3.13
N THR A 2 -6.64 -8.64 -4.28
CA THR A 2 -7.56 -7.50 -4.37
C THR A 2 -8.99 -7.93 -4.03
N THR A 3 -9.91 -6.98 -3.94
CA THR A 3 -11.34 -7.25 -3.70
C THR A 3 -11.96 -8.15 -4.77
N ASP A 4 -11.46 -8.08 -6.00
CA ASP A 4 -11.95 -8.88 -7.14
C ASP A 4 -11.33 -10.29 -7.19
N GLY A 5 -10.55 -10.68 -6.17
CA GLY A 5 -9.92 -11.99 -6.11
C GLY A 5 -8.60 -12.10 -6.88
N VAL A 6 -8.06 -11.00 -7.42
CA VAL A 6 -6.84 -11.03 -8.23
C VAL A 6 -5.59 -10.95 -7.34
N THR A 7 -4.62 -11.82 -7.59
CA THR A 7 -3.31 -11.74 -6.96
C THR A 7 -2.40 -10.86 -7.79
N ILE A 8 -1.98 -9.74 -7.20
CA ILE A 8 -1.14 -8.73 -7.88
C ILE A 8 0.36 -8.97 -7.70
N GLY A 9 0.75 -9.87 -6.80
CA GLY A 9 2.15 -10.12 -6.46
C GLY A 9 2.35 -10.68 -5.06
N THR A 10 3.60 -10.62 -4.59
CA THR A 10 4.01 -11.11 -3.28
C THR A 10 4.50 -9.97 -2.39
N VAL A 11 4.33 -10.10 -1.08
CA VAL A 11 4.84 -9.10 -0.12
C VAL A 11 6.36 -9.16 -0.08
N ASP A 12 7.01 -8.03 -0.34
CA ASP A 12 8.48 -7.87 -0.30
C ASP A 12 8.94 -7.30 1.04
N LYS A 13 8.21 -6.29 1.57
CA LYS A 13 8.58 -5.62 2.82
C LYS A 13 7.35 -5.10 3.57
N VAL A 14 7.41 -5.13 4.90
CA VAL A 14 6.48 -4.43 5.79
C VAL A 14 7.12 -3.10 6.22
N LEU A 15 6.37 -2.00 6.14
CA LEU A 15 6.82 -0.67 6.54
C LEU A 15 6.14 -0.25 7.84
N ASP A 16 6.92 0.35 8.72
CA ASP A 16 6.50 0.95 9.97
C ASP A 16 6.76 2.47 9.97
N ASN A 17 5.87 3.23 10.63
CA ASN A 17 6.12 4.63 10.90
C ASN A 17 6.98 4.73 12.16
N ALA A 18 8.31 4.83 11.99
CA ALA A 18 9.28 4.85 13.07
C ALA A 18 9.00 5.87 14.20
N ARG A 19 8.25 6.95 13.92
CA ARG A 19 7.86 7.95 14.93
C ARG A 19 6.69 7.50 15.80
N GLU A 20 5.77 6.75 15.24
CA GLU A 20 4.50 6.36 15.88
C GLU A 20 4.51 4.87 16.28
N HIS A 21 5.53 4.12 15.86
CA HIS A 21 5.65 2.66 16.04
C HIS A 21 4.41 1.89 15.57
N ILE A 22 3.75 2.39 14.53
CA ILE A 22 2.57 1.76 13.92
C ILE A 22 2.88 1.22 12.53
N PHE A 23 2.06 0.25 12.11
CA PHE A 23 2.04 -0.26 10.75
C PHE A 23 1.65 0.84 9.75
N ASP A 24 2.53 1.10 8.79
CA ASP A 24 2.40 2.16 7.77
C ASP A 24 1.94 1.60 6.43
N GLY A 25 2.34 0.37 6.10
CA GLY A 25 1.89 -0.32 4.90
C GLY A 25 2.82 -1.46 4.48
N ILE A 26 2.65 -1.92 3.25
CA ILE A 26 3.48 -2.99 2.67
C ILE A 26 4.00 -2.60 1.30
N VAL A 27 5.16 -3.16 0.96
CA VAL A 27 5.69 -3.16 -0.40
C VAL A 27 5.38 -4.51 -1.01
N VAL A 28 4.77 -4.50 -2.19
CA VAL A 28 4.43 -5.70 -2.97
C VAL A 28 5.31 -5.72 -4.21
N LYS A 29 5.95 -6.86 -4.47
CA LYS A 29 6.64 -7.12 -5.73
C LYS A 29 5.61 -7.61 -6.74
N THR A 30 5.41 -6.80 -7.79
CA THR A 30 4.55 -7.12 -8.94
C THR A 30 5.42 -7.32 -10.18
N ASP A 31 4.83 -7.80 -11.27
CA ASP A 31 5.54 -7.97 -12.55
C ASP A 31 6.05 -6.64 -13.13
N THR A 32 5.42 -5.53 -12.75
CA THR A 32 5.79 -4.18 -13.17
C THR A 32 6.74 -3.47 -12.21
N GLY A 33 7.24 -4.19 -11.19
CA GLY A 33 8.13 -3.64 -10.16
C GLY A 33 7.49 -3.58 -8.78
N ARG A 34 8.18 -2.89 -7.86
CA ARG A 34 7.75 -2.76 -6.47
C ARG A 34 6.68 -1.68 -6.35
N ARG A 35 5.56 -2.00 -5.72
CA ARG A 35 4.45 -1.08 -5.45
C ARG A 35 4.23 -0.94 -3.96
N PHE A 36 3.97 0.28 -3.51
CA PHE A 36 3.61 0.53 -2.11
C PHE A 36 2.09 0.52 -1.93
N VAL A 37 1.61 -0.21 -0.92
CA VAL A 37 0.22 -0.27 -0.47
C VAL A 37 0.14 0.32 0.93
N ASP A 38 -0.76 1.27 1.13
CA ASP A 38 -0.92 1.95 2.41
C ASP A 38 -1.66 1.07 3.43
N ALA A 39 -1.38 1.24 4.72
CA ALA A 39 -2.04 0.45 5.77
C ALA A 39 -3.59 0.44 5.69
N PRO A 40 -4.28 1.56 5.40
CA PRO A 40 -5.74 1.56 5.26
C PRO A 40 -6.26 0.76 4.06
N GLU A 41 -5.42 0.46 3.08
CA GLU A 41 -5.77 -0.36 1.91
C GLU A 41 -5.55 -1.86 2.17
N VAL A 42 -4.94 -2.21 3.31
CA VAL A 42 -4.74 -3.58 3.76
C VAL A 42 -5.91 -3.99 4.65
N ALA A 43 -6.82 -4.80 4.10
CA ALA A 43 -8.02 -5.25 4.81
C ALA A 43 -7.70 -6.29 5.89
N ARG A 44 -6.89 -7.30 5.52
CA ARG A 44 -6.55 -8.41 6.41
C ARG A 44 -5.22 -9.03 6.03
N ILE A 45 -4.38 -9.27 7.03
CA ILE A 45 -3.16 -10.07 6.89
C ILE A 45 -3.46 -11.46 7.46
N SER A 46 -3.19 -12.50 6.67
CA SER A 46 -3.27 -13.90 7.08
C SER A 46 -1.93 -14.59 6.86
N LEU A 47 -1.76 -15.79 7.40
CA LEU A 47 -0.52 -16.56 7.28
C LEU A 47 -0.08 -16.81 5.83
N ARG A 48 -1.03 -16.91 4.90
CA ARG A 48 -0.75 -17.30 3.50
C ARG A 48 -0.96 -16.17 2.49
N GLN A 49 -1.72 -15.14 2.86
CA GLN A 49 -2.07 -14.05 1.94
C GLN A 49 -2.45 -12.78 2.67
N VAL A 50 -2.33 -11.66 1.96
CA VAL A 50 -2.85 -10.36 2.38
C VAL A 50 -4.03 -10.01 1.48
N ASN A 51 -5.16 -9.66 2.08
CA ASN A 51 -6.33 -9.14 1.38
C ASN A 51 -6.31 -7.62 1.42
N LEU A 52 -6.56 -7.01 0.26
CA LEU A 52 -6.63 -5.57 0.09
C LEU A 52 -8.09 -5.12 0.02
N THR A 53 -8.34 -3.86 0.34
CA THR A 53 -9.65 -3.20 0.17
C THR A 53 -9.82 -2.59 -1.23
N ILE A 54 -8.78 -2.62 -2.05
CA ILE A 54 -8.77 -2.04 -3.39
C ILE A 54 -8.93 -3.12 -4.46
N ASP A 55 -9.49 -2.71 -5.60
CA ASP A 55 -9.66 -3.53 -6.79
C ASP A 55 -8.37 -3.63 -7.62
N PHE A 56 -8.37 -4.44 -8.68
CA PHE A 56 -7.18 -4.60 -9.54
C PHE A 56 -6.81 -3.32 -10.31
N ALA A 57 -7.78 -2.53 -10.73
CA ALA A 57 -7.55 -1.30 -11.49
C ALA A 57 -6.86 -0.24 -10.62
N GLN A 58 -7.31 -0.09 -9.37
CA GLN A 58 -6.71 0.75 -8.35
C GLN A 58 -5.30 0.26 -7.97
N ALA A 59 -5.12 -1.05 -7.83
CA ALA A 59 -3.81 -1.64 -7.54
C ALA A 59 -2.78 -1.33 -8.64
N SER A 60 -3.19 -1.26 -9.90
CA SER A 60 -2.32 -0.92 -11.03
C SER A 60 -1.81 0.53 -10.98
N GLN A 61 -2.52 1.42 -10.29
CA GLN A 61 -2.19 2.83 -10.11
C GLN A 61 -1.38 3.11 -8.84
N LEU A 62 -1.01 2.08 -8.08
CA LEU A 62 -0.23 2.24 -6.86
C LEU A 62 1.13 2.90 -7.16
N PRO A 63 1.63 3.74 -6.24
CA PRO A 63 2.92 4.37 -6.41
C PRO A 63 4.03 3.32 -6.50
N GLU A 64 5.00 3.57 -7.38
CA GLU A 64 6.22 2.78 -7.43
C GLU A 64 7.05 3.02 -6.17
N TYR A 65 7.65 1.96 -5.65
CA TYR A 65 8.53 2.02 -4.50
C TYR A 65 10.00 1.92 -4.94
N SER A 66 10.65 3.08 -5.12
CA SER A 66 12.07 3.21 -5.48
C SER A 66 12.96 3.48 -4.25
N GLY A 67 13.05 2.52 -3.33
CA GLY A 67 14.04 2.54 -2.24
C GLY A 67 13.92 3.71 -1.25
N THR A 68 15.04 4.17 -0.68
CA THR A 68 15.09 5.18 0.40
C THR A 68 14.50 6.54 0.00
N LEU A 69 14.59 6.91 -1.29
CA LEU A 69 13.95 8.10 -1.85
C LEU A 69 12.45 7.88 -2.13
N GLY A 70 12.04 6.68 -2.52
CA GLY A 70 10.62 6.34 -2.69
C GLY A 70 9.81 6.44 -1.38
N SER A 71 10.40 6.09 -0.24
CA SER A 71 9.76 6.22 1.08
C SER A 71 9.42 7.67 1.44
N VAL A 72 10.25 8.64 1.03
CA VAL A 72 10.00 10.07 1.31
C VAL A 72 8.96 10.66 0.35
N ASP A 73 9.00 10.33 -0.94
CA ASP A 73 7.99 10.76 -1.93
C ASP A 73 6.60 10.20 -1.59
N THR A 74 6.55 8.93 -1.21
CA THR A 74 5.31 8.28 -0.79
C THR A 74 4.70 8.93 0.45
N LYS A 75 5.51 9.32 1.45
CA LYS A 75 5.04 10.07 2.63
C LYS A 75 4.40 11.40 2.26
N VAL A 76 4.97 12.14 1.30
CA VAL A 76 4.42 13.42 0.82
C VAL A 76 3.05 13.20 0.17
N ARG A 77 2.90 12.16 -0.67
CA ARG A 77 1.63 11.79 -1.31
C ARG A 77 0.56 11.31 -0.31
N ARG A 78 0.94 10.67 0.80
CA ARG A 78 0.02 10.23 1.88
C ARG A 78 -0.68 11.39 2.59
N SER A 79 0.03 12.50 2.83
CA SER A 79 -0.55 13.71 3.46
C SER A 79 -1.72 14.27 2.66
N GLY A 80 -1.59 14.28 1.33
CA GLY A 80 -2.64 14.77 0.43
C GLY A 80 -3.89 13.89 0.47
N ARG A 81 -3.76 12.58 0.24
CA ARG A 81 -4.91 11.65 0.10
C ARG A 81 -5.73 11.45 1.40
N ARG A 82 -5.10 11.58 2.58
CA ARG A 82 -5.78 11.46 3.87
C ARG A 82 -6.72 12.65 4.17
N TRP A 83 -6.43 13.83 3.64
CA TRP A 83 -7.27 15.03 3.80
C TRP A 83 -8.57 14.91 2.99
N TRP A 84 -8.49 14.39 1.75
CA TRP A 84 -9.64 14.22 0.86
C TRP A 84 -10.69 13.23 1.40
N ARG A 85 -10.28 12.11 2.00
CA ARG A 85 -11.24 11.13 2.57
C ARG A 85 -11.99 11.61 3.82
N ARG A 86 -11.56 12.70 4.45
CA ARG A 86 -12.17 13.24 5.67
C ARG A 86 -13.13 14.41 5.41
N LEU A 87 -13.04 15.04 4.23
CA LEU A 87 -13.85 16.20 3.84
C LEU A 87 -15.11 15.85 3.06
N PHE A 88 -15.21 14.63 2.53
CA PHE A 88 -16.40 14.12 1.85
C PHE A 88 -16.97 12.96 2.65
N ARG A 89 -17.77 13.28 3.67
CA ARG A 89 -18.72 12.36 4.32
C ARG A 89 -20.12 12.93 4.16
#